data_AF-A0A7W8V9Q9-F1
#
_entry.id   AF-A0A7W8V9Q9-F1
#
_cell.length_a   1.000
_cell.length_b   1.000
_cell.length_c   1.000
_cell.angle_alpha   90.00
_cell.angle_beta   90.00
_cell.angle_gamma   90.00
#
_symmetry.space_group_name_H-M   'P 1'
#
loop_
_entity.id
_entity.type
_entity.pdbx_description
1 polymer ?
#
loop_
_entity_poly.entity_id
_entity_poly.type
_entity_poly.pdbx_seq_one_letter_code
_entity_poly.pdbx_strand_id
1 'polypeptide(L)'
;MSARALLASIGVAAGLSACGGDVSTVPQVSGQVLGSYIQNAKVCLDLNDNGKCDSGEPYAATDAKGKFSIGDASNGGWKNVVADLTNAQENDANGKNMGTQFGSGTFFRAPKGATGTVSAITTQLAQLVAGGATLDNAKSTLAAKYGSVPADKLLGDFNSDSSLASLKTASDNYIKTVVGAKAVRHVFVITMENKDYEESFGTTAATSGQDPYLKSLAKQGAMLTNYYGTGHVSLDNYISMMSGQPSTVDTETDCFALWSDIVDAGDYTDPVNGAKLLKAGTDANGHAGGGCVYPARVKTLANQLDNAKFAWKGYMGDMGNDLNRDGTKTCSFPTRTAKLAGTDPAKAVDGTQSASAGSASGDVIADAYATRHNPFVYFHSIIDDIEYCDQHVVNLDANLENDLKSIDTTPNLVFITPNLCDDGHDGDGTGAAGKGCKSGAPGGLTSIDAFLKKWIPIIQASPAYQRDGLIVINFDESNASSGGYSPSLNGTTLQLMINLTGASTANQQSGPNVTRPEDEFLMANYPISAAAGLLGSASASALTAAFPTATTFSLGMHYNGVGGDRTGAVLLSPFIKAGTTTATGYNHYSLLKSLENVFGIPQYLGYANDANLTAFGSDIFTQ
;
A
#
# COMPACT_ATOMS: atom_id res chain seq x y z
N MET A 1 56.96 -39.21 -23.46
CA MET A 1 55.52 -39.19 -23.14
C MET A 1 55.33 -38.01 -22.18
N SER A 2 55.04 -36.80 -22.70
CA SER A 2 53.69 -36.23 -22.97
C SER A 2 52.92 -35.97 -21.65
N ALA A 3 52.40 -34.79 -21.30
CA ALA A 3 52.32 -33.47 -21.92
C ALA A 3 51.95 -32.39 -20.86
N ARG A 4 52.45 -31.17 -21.10
CA ARG A 4 51.80 -29.82 -21.02
C ARG A 4 50.58 -29.65 -20.10
N ALA A 5 50.53 -28.61 -19.25
CA ALA A 5 50.23 -27.24 -19.72
C ALA A 5 50.94 -26.13 -18.90
N LEU A 6 51.49 -25.19 -19.66
CA LEU A 6 52.18 -23.96 -19.26
C LEU A 6 51.15 -22.85 -19.01
N LEU A 7 51.24 -22.16 -17.87
CA LEU A 7 50.69 -20.82 -17.69
C LEU A 7 51.61 -19.82 -18.40
N ALA A 8 51.08 -19.07 -19.37
CA ALA A 8 51.70 -17.89 -19.98
C ALA A 8 51.18 -16.65 -19.22
N SER A 9 51.98 -16.07 -18.32
CA SER A 9 52.92 -14.95 -18.52
C SER A 9 52.23 -13.58 -18.67
N ILE A 10 52.07 -12.92 -17.52
CA ILE A 10 51.94 -11.46 -17.38
C ILE A 10 53.31 -10.86 -17.70
N GLY A 11 53.41 -10.17 -18.84
CA GLY A 11 54.60 -9.38 -19.20
C GLY A 11 54.49 -7.98 -18.63
N VAL A 12 55.14 -7.74 -17.49
CA VAL A 12 55.45 -6.39 -16.98
C VAL A 12 56.66 -5.88 -17.76
N ALA A 13 56.47 -4.85 -18.58
CA ALA A 13 57.57 -4.07 -19.12
C ALA A 13 57.86 -2.90 -18.17
N ALA A 14 58.91 -3.04 -17.36
CA ALA A 14 59.45 -1.99 -16.52
C ALA A 14 60.24 -1.00 -17.39
N GLY A 15 59.75 0.24 -17.49
CA GLY A 15 60.51 1.40 -17.90
C GLY A 15 60.58 2.37 -16.73
N LEU A 16 61.68 2.34 -15.97
CA LEU A 16 61.97 3.37 -14.97
C LEU A 16 62.43 4.66 -15.65
N SER A 17 61.68 5.73 -15.42
CA SER A 17 62.21 7.09 -15.32
C SER A 17 61.47 7.77 -14.17
N ALA A 18 62.19 7.93 -13.05
CA ALA A 18 61.70 8.55 -11.84
C ALA A 18 61.60 10.08 -11.99
N CYS A 19 60.44 10.64 -11.63
CA CYS A 19 60.24 11.89 -10.88
C CYS A 19 58.74 12.24 -10.90
N GLY A 20 58.09 12.35 -9.74
CA GLY A 20 56.83 13.11 -9.62
C GLY A 20 55.75 12.48 -8.75
N GLY A 21 55.68 12.94 -7.49
CA GLY A 21 54.47 13.07 -6.67
C GLY A 21 53.58 11.85 -6.47
N ASP A 22 53.53 11.35 -5.23
CA ASP A 22 52.37 10.59 -4.73
C ASP A 22 51.13 11.51 -4.74
N VAL A 23 50.50 11.64 -5.90
CA VAL A 23 49.11 12.09 -5.98
C VAL A 23 48.30 10.88 -5.55
N SER A 24 47.90 10.84 -4.28
CA SER A 24 46.81 9.97 -3.83
C SER A 24 45.56 10.35 -4.61
N THR A 25 45.37 9.74 -5.78
CA THR A 25 44.21 10.00 -6.64
C THR A 25 42.99 9.40 -5.96
N VAL A 26 42.13 10.25 -5.40
CA VAL A 26 40.83 9.83 -4.88
C VAL A 26 40.08 9.10 -6.01
N PRO A 27 39.58 7.87 -5.78
CA PRO A 27 38.82 7.12 -6.78
C PRO A 27 37.69 7.97 -7.36
N GLN A 28 37.41 7.83 -8.65
CA GLN A 28 36.37 8.61 -9.33
C GLN A 28 35.16 7.75 -9.66
N VAL A 29 33.97 8.30 -9.44
CA VAL A 29 32.71 7.77 -9.94
C VAL A 29 32.24 8.69 -11.06
N SER A 30 32.19 8.17 -12.28
CA SER A 30 31.81 8.94 -13.46
C SER A 30 30.68 8.25 -14.22
N GLY A 31 29.87 9.04 -14.91
CA GLY A 31 28.73 8.54 -15.67
C GLY A 31 28.01 9.66 -16.40
N GLN A 32 26.77 9.39 -16.79
CA GLN A 32 25.93 10.32 -17.54
C GLN A 32 24.48 10.30 -17.01
N VAL A 33 23.85 11.46 -16.88
CA VAL A 33 22.44 11.58 -16.51
C VAL A 33 21.58 11.67 -17.77
N LEU A 34 20.67 10.71 -17.95
CA LEU A 34 19.89 10.53 -19.19
C LEU A 34 18.38 10.69 -18.96
N GLY A 35 17.80 11.62 -19.71
CA GLY A 35 16.48 11.53 -20.33
C GLY A 35 16.75 11.41 -21.82
N SER A 36 16.68 12.53 -22.55
CA SER A 36 17.67 12.78 -23.59
C SER A 36 19.03 13.09 -22.98
N TYR A 37 19.43 14.35 -22.78
CA TYR A 37 20.67 14.69 -22.06
C TYR A 37 20.40 15.74 -20.99
N ILE A 38 20.63 15.40 -19.72
CA ILE A 38 20.24 16.26 -18.60
C ILE A 38 21.44 17.09 -18.11
N GLN A 39 21.41 18.37 -18.41
CA GLN A 39 22.44 19.36 -18.05
C GLN A 39 22.14 20.05 -16.71
N ASN A 40 23.20 20.44 -15.97
CA ASN A 40 23.14 21.15 -14.69
C ASN A 40 22.45 20.40 -13.54
N ALA A 41 22.22 19.10 -13.67
CA ALA A 41 21.78 18.28 -12.54
C ALA A 41 22.88 18.21 -11.49
N LYS A 42 22.53 18.34 -10.20
CA LYS A 42 23.46 18.10 -9.09
C LYS A 42 23.51 16.59 -8.87
N VAL A 43 24.64 15.97 -9.16
CA VAL A 43 24.87 14.52 -8.98
C VAL A 43 25.72 14.31 -7.75
N CYS A 44 25.29 13.45 -6.83
CA CYS A 44 25.99 13.15 -5.59
C CYS A 44 26.14 11.65 -5.33
N LEU A 45 27.10 11.31 -4.47
CA LEU A 45 27.22 9.98 -3.88
C LEU A 45 26.39 9.95 -2.59
N ASP A 46 25.31 9.16 -2.60
CA ASP A 46 24.38 9.05 -1.47
C ASP A 46 24.97 8.15 -0.38
N LEU A 47 25.40 8.78 0.70
CA LEU A 47 26.11 8.16 1.81
C LEU A 47 25.17 7.66 2.91
N ASN A 48 24.00 8.28 3.07
CA ASN A 48 23.02 7.92 4.10
C ASN A 48 21.83 7.10 3.55
N ASP A 49 21.81 6.85 2.25
CA ASP A 49 20.79 6.09 1.53
C ASP A 49 19.38 6.69 1.63
N ASN A 50 19.26 8.01 1.73
CA ASN A 50 17.96 8.70 1.74
C ASN A 50 17.45 9.05 0.32
N GLY A 51 18.27 8.81 -0.71
CA GLY A 51 17.93 9.06 -2.11
C GLY A 51 17.91 10.53 -2.51
N LYS A 52 18.51 11.42 -1.72
CA LYS A 52 18.63 12.87 -1.96
C LYS A 52 20.10 13.28 -1.97
N CYS A 53 20.38 14.50 -2.43
CA CYS A 53 21.72 15.08 -2.39
C CYS A 53 21.89 16.06 -1.25
N ASP A 54 22.44 15.58 -0.14
CA ASP A 54 22.55 16.30 1.12
C ASP A 54 23.79 17.21 1.22
N SER A 55 23.81 18.01 2.29
CA SER A 55 24.99 18.78 2.69
C SER A 55 26.07 17.84 3.23
N GLY A 56 27.27 17.90 2.67
CA GLY A 56 28.39 17.05 3.07
C GLY A 56 28.63 15.85 2.15
N GLU A 57 27.71 15.56 1.23
CA GLU A 57 27.91 14.51 0.23
C GLU A 57 28.79 15.01 -0.95
N PRO A 58 29.76 14.20 -1.42
CA PRO A 58 30.51 14.53 -2.63
C PRO A 58 29.58 14.70 -3.82
N TYR A 59 29.73 15.79 -4.58
CA TYR A 59 28.87 16.08 -5.72
C TYR A 59 29.61 16.71 -6.91
N ALA A 60 29.00 16.63 -8.08
CA ALA A 60 29.38 17.34 -9.29
C ALA A 60 28.13 17.76 -10.08
N ALA A 61 28.23 18.82 -10.87
CA ALA A 61 27.17 19.20 -11.80
C ALA A 61 27.37 18.49 -13.15
N THR A 62 26.28 18.13 -13.83
CA THR A 62 26.36 17.57 -15.18
C THR A 62 26.70 18.61 -16.25
N ASP A 63 27.49 18.22 -17.25
CA ASP A 63 27.76 19.03 -18.43
C ASP A 63 26.59 19.06 -19.43
N ALA A 64 26.76 19.71 -20.59
CA ALA A 64 25.73 19.83 -21.64
C ALA A 64 25.29 18.48 -22.24
N LYS A 65 26.10 17.43 -22.10
CA LYS A 65 25.79 16.06 -22.52
C LYS A 65 25.36 15.20 -21.33
N GLY A 66 25.14 15.78 -20.15
CA GLY A 66 24.76 15.06 -18.95
C GLY A 66 25.89 14.34 -18.23
N LYS A 67 27.16 14.53 -18.63
CA LYS A 67 28.28 13.81 -18.01
C LYS A 67 28.67 14.39 -16.67
N PHE A 68 29.08 13.54 -15.74
CA PHE A 68 29.61 13.93 -14.43
C PHE A 68 30.83 13.10 -14.03
N SER A 69 31.61 13.62 -13.09
CA SER A 69 32.67 12.87 -12.38
C SER A 69 32.78 13.38 -10.95
N ILE A 70 32.69 12.48 -9.97
CA ILE A 70 32.71 12.79 -8.54
C ILE A 70 33.86 12.05 -7.88
N GLY A 71 34.60 12.72 -7.00
CA GLY A 71 35.61 12.07 -6.16
C GLY A 71 34.98 11.30 -5.00
N ASP A 72 35.26 10.00 -4.92
CA ASP A 72 34.82 9.10 -3.87
C ASP A 72 35.80 9.09 -2.69
N ALA A 73 35.68 10.11 -1.85
CA ALA A 73 36.47 10.21 -0.62
C ALA A 73 36.05 9.18 0.45
N SER A 74 34.87 8.56 0.33
CA SER A 74 34.39 7.53 1.27
C SER A 74 34.88 6.13 0.91
N ASN A 75 35.61 5.98 -0.20
CA ASN A 75 36.14 4.71 -0.70
C ASN A 75 35.05 3.64 -0.84
N GLY A 76 33.92 4.02 -1.43
CA GLY A 76 32.78 3.14 -1.68
C GLY A 76 31.78 3.06 -0.53
N GLY A 77 31.78 3.99 0.41
CA GLY A 77 30.80 4.05 1.52
C GLY A 77 29.37 4.40 1.09
N TRP A 78 29.17 4.82 -0.16
CA TRP A 78 27.87 5.19 -0.73
C TRP A 78 27.07 3.99 -1.27
N LYS A 79 25.76 4.16 -1.40
CA LYS A 79 24.82 3.13 -1.92
C LYS A 79 24.32 3.43 -3.32
N ASN A 80 24.01 4.69 -3.59
CA ASN A 80 23.48 5.15 -4.86
C ASN A 80 24.27 6.35 -5.39
N VAL A 81 24.24 6.52 -6.71
CA VAL A 81 24.49 7.83 -7.32
C VAL A 81 23.12 8.46 -7.53
N VAL A 82 22.91 9.66 -6.99
CA VAL A 82 21.65 10.40 -7.08
C VAL A 82 21.87 11.63 -7.94
N ALA A 83 20.95 11.90 -8.86
CA ALA A 83 20.89 13.14 -9.63
C ALA A 83 19.65 13.94 -9.22
N ASP A 84 19.84 15.08 -8.57
CA ASP A 84 18.81 16.07 -8.30
C ASP A 84 18.60 16.93 -9.56
N LEU A 85 17.37 16.86 -10.08
CA LEU A 85 16.98 17.46 -11.35
C LEU A 85 16.33 18.84 -11.17
N THR A 86 16.17 19.34 -9.94
CA THR A 86 15.39 20.55 -9.63
C THR A 86 15.78 21.78 -10.47
N ASN A 87 17.07 21.94 -10.81
CA ASN A 87 17.59 23.04 -11.62
C ASN A 87 18.13 22.60 -12.99
N ALA A 88 17.82 21.36 -13.38
CA ALA A 88 18.36 20.75 -14.58
C ALA A 88 17.58 21.16 -15.84
N GLN A 89 18.21 20.99 -16.99
CA GLN A 89 17.60 21.20 -18.30
C GLN A 89 17.78 19.94 -19.14
N GLU A 90 16.74 19.54 -19.86
CA GLU A 90 16.82 18.43 -20.80
C GLU A 90 17.11 18.95 -22.21
N ASN A 91 18.19 18.46 -22.81
CA ASN A 91 18.63 18.82 -24.15
C ASN A 91 18.52 17.63 -25.10
N ASP A 92 18.26 17.91 -26.38
CA ASP A 92 18.39 16.93 -27.45
C ASP A 92 19.87 16.64 -27.80
N ALA A 93 20.10 15.72 -28.73
CA ALA A 93 21.46 15.33 -29.16
C ALA A 93 22.29 16.47 -29.78
N ASN A 94 21.64 17.55 -30.23
CA ASN A 94 22.28 18.73 -30.78
C ASN A 94 22.50 19.83 -29.72
N GLY A 95 22.13 19.57 -28.47
CA GLY A 95 22.24 20.54 -27.37
C GLY A 95 21.09 21.56 -27.33
N LYS A 96 19.99 21.33 -28.06
CA LYS A 96 18.82 22.20 -28.00
C LYS A 96 17.97 21.84 -26.79
N ASN A 97 17.64 22.84 -25.97
CA ASN A 97 16.74 22.69 -24.84
C ASN A 97 15.34 22.25 -25.31
N MET A 98 14.82 21.16 -24.71
CA MET A 98 13.56 20.51 -25.05
C MET A 98 12.34 21.12 -24.33
N GLY A 99 12.55 22.02 -23.36
CA GLY A 99 11.50 22.68 -22.59
C GLY A 99 10.94 21.85 -21.44
N THR A 100 11.52 20.67 -21.15
CA THR A 100 11.13 19.85 -20.00
C THR A 100 11.40 20.61 -18.69
N GLN A 101 10.37 20.74 -17.86
CA GLN A 101 10.48 21.35 -16.53
C GLN A 101 10.51 20.25 -15.48
N PHE A 102 11.62 20.18 -14.74
CA PHE A 102 11.78 19.31 -13.58
C PHE A 102 11.29 20.05 -12.33
N GLY A 103 10.33 19.48 -11.62
CA GLY A 103 9.86 20.04 -10.35
C GLY A 103 10.87 19.87 -9.22
N SER A 104 10.74 20.68 -8.17
CA SER A 104 11.50 20.51 -6.93
C SER A 104 11.30 19.10 -6.36
N GLY A 105 12.39 18.43 -5.97
CA GLY A 105 12.33 17.08 -5.41
C GLY A 105 12.26 15.98 -6.47
N THR A 106 12.64 16.27 -7.71
CA THR A 106 12.79 15.26 -8.74
C THR A 106 14.19 14.66 -8.70
N PHE A 107 14.28 13.36 -8.45
CA PHE A 107 15.56 12.65 -8.37
C PHE A 107 15.59 11.44 -9.32
N PHE A 108 16.74 11.24 -9.95
CA PHE A 108 17.11 9.95 -10.52
C PHE A 108 18.19 9.28 -9.69
N ARG A 109 18.21 7.95 -9.76
CA ARG A 109 19.15 7.13 -8.99
C ARG A 109 19.78 6.07 -9.87
N ALA A 110 20.99 5.66 -9.52
CA ALA A 110 21.62 4.46 -10.03
C ALA A 110 22.26 3.69 -8.86
N PRO A 111 21.97 2.39 -8.72
CA PRO A 111 22.56 1.61 -7.64
C PRO A 111 24.05 1.39 -7.90
N LYS A 112 24.82 1.20 -6.82
CA LYS A 112 26.23 0.83 -6.91
C LYS A 112 26.43 -0.37 -7.84
N GLY A 113 27.42 -0.27 -8.74
CA GLY A 113 27.65 -1.25 -9.82
C GLY A 113 26.90 -0.96 -11.13
N ALA A 114 26.07 0.08 -11.17
CA ALA A 114 25.36 0.52 -12.38
C ALA A 114 25.50 2.04 -12.65
N THR A 115 26.56 2.67 -12.15
CA THR A 115 26.72 4.14 -12.10
C THR A 115 27.08 4.81 -13.43
N GLY A 116 27.34 4.03 -14.48
CA GLY A 116 27.68 4.56 -15.81
C GLY A 116 26.56 5.44 -16.40
N THR A 117 25.32 5.18 -16.00
CA THR A 117 24.12 5.92 -16.40
C THR A 117 23.23 6.17 -15.18
N VAL A 118 22.67 7.37 -15.08
CA VAL A 118 21.66 7.75 -14.08
C VAL A 118 20.42 8.22 -14.84
N SER A 119 19.33 7.47 -14.78
CA SER A 119 18.13 7.71 -15.59
C SER A 119 16.86 7.21 -14.87
N ALA A 120 15.71 7.44 -15.50
CA ALA A 120 14.45 6.80 -15.12
C ALA A 120 14.55 5.26 -14.99
N ILE A 121 15.32 4.63 -15.88
CA ILE A 121 15.47 3.18 -15.92
C ILE A 121 16.36 2.70 -14.75
N THR A 122 17.48 3.38 -14.50
CA THR A 122 18.33 3.02 -13.36
C THR A 122 17.70 3.38 -12.03
N THR A 123 16.75 4.32 -12.01
CA THR A 123 15.95 4.64 -10.80
C THR A 123 15.06 3.47 -10.43
N GLN A 124 14.39 2.88 -11.41
CA GLN A 124 13.63 1.64 -11.24
C GLN A 124 14.54 0.45 -10.88
N LEU A 125 15.76 0.42 -11.42
CA LEU A 125 16.76 -0.58 -11.04
C LEU A 125 17.16 -0.44 -9.56
N ALA A 126 17.40 0.79 -9.09
CA ALA A 126 17.69 1.09 -7.69
C ALA A 126 16.55 0.64 -6.77
N GLN A 127 15.30 0.88 -7.17
CA GLN A 127 14.11 0.45 -6.42
C GLN A 127 14.04 -1.07 -6.27
N LEU A 128 14.29 -1.83 -7.34
CA LEU A 128 14.31 -3.29 -7.28
C LEU A 128 15.45 -3.81 -6.39
N VAL A 129 16.64 -3.20 -6.48
CA VAL A 129 17.79 -3.57 -5.64
C VAL A 129 17.53 -3.25 -4.16
N ALA A 130 16.93 -2.10 -3.85
CA ALA A 130 16.49 -1.76 -2.50
C ALA A 130 15.45 -2.76 -1.98
N GLY A 131 14.58 -3.26 -2.86
CA GLY A 131 13.64 -4.36 -2.57
C GLY A 131 14.27 -5.74 -2.39
N GLY A 132 15.59 -5.86 -2.42
CA GLY A 132 16.32 -7.10 -2.17
C GLY A 132 16.69 -7.92 -3.41
N ALA A 133 16.36 -7.45 -4.62
CA ALA A 133 16.83 -8.10 -5.83
C ALA A 133 18.36 -7.91 -6.00
N THR A 134 19.05 -8.95 -6.48
CA THR A 134 20.43 -8.76 -6.96
C THR A 134 20.42 -7.84 -8.17
N LEU A 135 21.53 -7.13 -8.41
CA LEU A 135 21.64 -6.22 -9.55
C LEU A 135 21.36 -6.93 -10.88
N ASP A 136 21.81 -8.17 -11.04
CA ASP A 136 21.61 -8.96 -12.26
C ASP A 136 20.16 -9.42 -12.42
N ASN A 137 19.50 -9.83 -11.33
CA ASN A 137 18.06 -10.16 -11.37
C ASN A 137 17.24 -8.91 -11.70
N ALA A 138 17.55 -7.77 -11.07
CA ALA A 138 16.86 -6.51 -11.31
C ALA A 138 17.02 -6.03 -12.77
N LYS A 139 18.22 -6.15 -13.35
CA LYS A 139 18.46 -5.89 -14.78
C LYS A 139 17.63 -6.82 -15.65
N SER A 140 17.60 -8.11 -15.34
CA SER A 140 16.83 -9.12 -16.10
C SER A 140 15.33 -8.83 -16.06
N THR A 141 14.80 -8.44 -14.89
CA THR A 141 13.39 -8.06 -14.72
C THR A 141 13.02 -6.84 -15.57
N LEU A 142 13.82 -5.77 -15.54
CA LEU A 142 13.55 -4.56 -16.34
C LEU A 142 13.76 -4.80 -17.84
N ALA A 143 14.76 -5.59 -18.21
CA ALA A 143 15.01 -5.99 -19.59
C ALA A 143 13.80 -6.71 -20.20
N ALA A 144 13.22 -7.67 -19.47
CA ALA A 144 12.00 -8.35 -19.87
C ALA A 144 10.81 -7.38 -19.98
N LYS A 145 10.66 -6.46 -19.00
CA LYS A 145 9.58 -5.46 -18.97
C LYS A 145 9.57 -4.53 -20.20
N TYR A 146 10.75 -4.15 -20.71
CA TYR A 146 10.88 -3.15 -21.78
C TYR A 146 11.17 -3.72 -23.18
N GLY A 147 10.57 -4.88 -23.47
CA GLY A 147 10.62 -5.48 -24.81
C GLY A 147 11.82 -6.40 -25.04
N SER A 148 12.31 -7.06 -23.98
CA SER A 148 13.41 -8.03 -24.05
C SER A 148 14.72 -7.44 -24.61
N VAL A 149 15.04 -6.21 -24.21
CA VAL A 149 16.35 -5.60 -24.48
C VAL A 149 17.46 -6.39 -23.80
N PRO A 150 18.68 -6.49 -24.36
CA PRO A 150 19.79 -7.15 -23.69
C PRO A 150 20.07 -6.51 -22.32
N ALA A 151 20.16 -7.31 -21.26
CA ALA A 151 20.30 -6.82 -19.89
C ALA A 151 21.59 -6.01 -19.65
N ASP A 152 22.64 -6.30 -20.41
CA ASP A 152 23.91 -5.57 -20.42
C ASP A 152 23.80 -4.18 -21.09
N LYS A 153 22.86 -4.02 -22.01
CA LYS A 153 22.57 -2.76 -22.72
C LYS A 153 21.67 -1.81 -21.92
N LEU A 154 21.05 -2.26 -20.83
CA LEU A 154 20.12 -1.47 -20.01
C LEU A 154 20.76 -0.20 -19.40
N LEU A 155 22.08 -0.21 -19.25
CA LEU A 155 22.88 0.92 -18.73
C LEU A 155 23.53 1.75 -19.84
N GLY A 156 23.28 1.44 -21.11
CA GLY A 156 23.82 2.17 -22.25
C GLY A 156 23.08 3.48 -22.54
N ASP A 157 23.71 4.33 -23.35
CA ASP A 157 23.07 5.56 -23.85
C ASP A 157 22.05 5.24 -24.95
N PHE A 158 20.79 5.07 -24.54
CA PHE A 158 19.66 4.78 -25.41
C PHE A 158 19.30 5.92 -26.37
N ASN A 159 19.93 7.10 -26.27
CA ASN A 159 19.76 8.18 -27.26
C ASN A 159 20.69 8.01 -28.48
N SER A 160 21.79 7.26 -28.31
CA SER A 160 22.79 7.03 -29.36
C SER A 160 22.65 5.67 -30.07
N ASP A 161 21.96 4.72 -29.43
CA ASP A 161 21.75 3.36 -29.93
C ASP A 161 20.27 3.16 -30.29
N SER A 162 19.97 3.17 -31.59
CA SER A 162 18.60 3.00 -32.10
C SER A 162 17.98 1.64 -31.77
N SER A 163 18.78 0.63 -31.42
CA SER A 163 18.26 -0.65 -30.94
C SER A 163 17.61 -0.56 -29.56
N LEU A 164 17.82 0.54 -28.83
CA LEU A 164 17.28 0.80 -27.49
C LEU A 164 16.08 1.75 -27.50
N ALA A 165 15.39 1.90 -28.64
CA ALA A 165 14.24 2.79 -28.77
C ALA A 165 13.09 2.49 -27.77
N SER A 166 12.90 1.22 -27.39
CA SER A 166 11.91 0.85 -26.37
C SER A 166 12.29 1.36 -24.98
N LEU A 167 13.58 1.30 -24.60
CA LEU A 167 14.09 1.88 -23.36
C LEU A 167 13.98 3.40 -23.37
N LYS A 168 14.31 4.06 -24.49
CA LYS A 168 14.10 5.51 -24.62
C LYS A 168 12.64 5.88 -24.38
N THR A 169 11.73 5.18 -25.04
CA THR A 169 10.28 5.42 -24.88
C THR A 169 9.83 5.18 -23.45
N ALA A 170 10.31 4.12 -22.80
CA ALA A 170 10.02 3.83 -21.40
C ALA A 170 10.55 4.93 -20.46
N SER A 171 11.77 5.41 -20.69
CA SER A 171 12.38 6.50 -19.93
C SER A 171 11.58 7.80 -20.10
N ASP A 172 11.25 8.18 -21.33
CA ASP A 172 10.47 9.38 -21.64
C ASP A 172 9.05 9.30 -21.02
N ASN A 173 8.42 8.13 -21.04
CA ASN A 173 7.12 7.92 -20.40
C ASN A 173 7.19 7.97 -18.88
N TYR A 174 8.24 7.42 -18.27
CA TYR A 174 8.48 7.56 -16.84
C TYR A 174 8.67 9.03 -16.47
N ILE A 175 9.52 9.76 -17.19
CA ILE A 175 9.71 11.22 -17.01
C ILE A 175 8.36 11.94 -17.07
N LYS A 176 7.53 11.67 -18.08
CA LYS A 176 6.19 12.29 -18.14
C LYS A 176 5.33 11.96 -16.91
N THR A 177 5.37 10.71 -16.45
CA THR A 177 4.49 10.20 -15.38
C THR A 177 4.91 10.67 -14.00
N VAL A 178 6.20 10.68 -13.70
CA VAL A 178 6.70 11.00 -12.36
C VAL A 178 7.34 12.39 -12.29
N VAL A 179 7.92 12.91 -13.35
CA VAL A 179 8.67 14.18 -13.32
C VAL A 179 7.84 15.37 -13.81
N GLY A 180 6.79 15.12 -14.60
CA GLY A 180 5.98 16.17 -15.17
C GLY A 180 5.33 17.07 -14.11
N ALA A 181 5.24 18.38 -14.39
CA ALA A 181 4.55 19.38 -13.56
C ALA A 181 3.03 19.14 -13.38
N LYS A 182 2.51 18.00 -13.88
CA LYS A 182 1.11 17.55 -13.75
C LYS A 182 1.00 16.12 -13.17
N ALA A 183 2.04 15.61 -12.53
CA ALA A 183 2.03 14.30 -11.91
C ALA A 183 1.49 14.37 -10.48
N VAL A 184 0.65 13.42 -10.10
CA VAL A 184 0.25 13.23 -8.69
C VAL A 184 1.47 12.76 -7.88
N ARG A 185 1.76 13.40 -6.75
CA ARG A 185 2.86 13.01 -5.84
C ARG A 185 2.47 12.87 -4.37
N HIS A 186 1.31 13.39 -3.98
CA HIS A 186 0.73 13.16 -2.66
C HIS A 186 -0.65 12.55 -2.82
N VAL A 187 -0.83 11.34 -2.31
CA VAL A 187 -2.09 10.61 -2.38
C VAL A 187 -2.64 10.42 -0.98
N PHE A 188 -3.89 10.84 -0.78
CA PHE A 188 -4.66 10.69 0.44
C PHE A 188 -5.74 9.65 0.18
N VAL A 189 -5.53 8.42 0.65
CA VAL A 189 -6.55 7.36 0.59
C VAL A 189 -7.34 7.42 1.88
N ILE A 190 -8.65 7.59 1.78
CA ILE A 190 -9.58 7.59 2.92
C ILE A 190 -10.59 6.48 2.67
N THR A 191 -10.56 5.45 3.51
CA THR A 191 -11.44 4.28 3.37
C THR A 191 -12.55 4.35 4.42
N MET A 192 -13.79 4.45 3.94
CA MET A 192 -15.01 4.36 4.73
C MET A 192 -15.48 2.89 4.79
N GLU A 193 -16.55 2.60 5.52
CA GLU A 193 -16.99 1.22 5.75
C GLU A 193 -18.47 0.94 5.40
N ASN A 194 -18.71 -0.24 4.83
CA ASN A 194 -20.01 -0.88 4.57
C ASN A 194 -21.07 0.07 3.97
N LYS A 195 -20.87 0.60 2.77
CA LYS A 195 -21.95 1.34 2.09
C LYS A 195 -22.10 0.94 0.64
N ASP A 196 -23.34 0.66 0.28
CA ASP A 196 -23.71 0.40 -1.10
C ASP A 196 -23.65 1.70 -1.91
N TYR A 197 -23.30 1.58 -3.20
CA TYR A 197 -23.30 2.73 -4.12
C TYR A 197 -24.66 3.46 -4.12
N GLU A 198 -25.76 2.71 -4.13
CA GLU A 198 -27.13 3.25 -4.17
C GLU A 198 -27.50 4.02 -2.90
N GLU A 199 -27.01 3.56 -1.75
CA GLU A 199 -27.26 4.19 -0.45
C GLU A 199 -26.56 5.56 -0.39
N SER A 200 -25.28 5.59 -0.77
CA SER A 200 -24.42 6.78 -0.72
C SER A 200 -24.64 7.73 -1.90
N PHE A 201 -24.73 7.23 -3.13
CA PHE A 201 -24.66 8.05 -4.35
C PHE A 201 -25.85 7.89 -5.29
N GLY A 202 -26.81 7.02 -4.96
CA GLY A 202 -28.02 6.82 -5.75
C GLY A 202 -28.88 8.09 -5.89
N THR A 203 -29.90 8.01 -6.75
CA THR A 203 -30.86 9.10 -6.99
C THR A 203 -32.30 8.71 -6.67
N THR A 204 -32.51 7.59 -5.98
CA THR A 204 -33.83 7.00 -5.71
C THR A 204 -34.30 7.31 -4.28
N ALA A 205 -35.53 6.93 -3.92
CA ALA A 205 -36.06 7.12 -2.56
C ALA A 205 -35.30 6.32 -1.48
N ALA A 206 -34.46 5.35 -1.86
CA ALA A 206 -33.56 4.63 -0.96
C ALA A 206 -32.27 5.40 -0.65
N THR A 207 -32.00 6.51 -1.35
CA THR A 207 -30.84 7.37 -1.12
C THR A 207 -31.00 8.11 0.20
N SER A 208 -30.00 8.00 1.08
CA SER A 208 -30.01 8.74 2.34
C SER A 208 -29.82 10.24 2.10
N GLY A 209 -30.56 11.06 2.86
CA GLY A 209 -30.35 12.51 2.95
C GLY A 209 -29.29 12.90 4.00
N GLN A 210 -28.61 11.92 4.59
CA GLN A 210 -27.68 12.10 5.71
C GLN A 210 -26.30 12.60 5.29
N ASP A 211 -25.94 12.46 4.01
CA ASP A 211 -24.60 12.67 3.46
C ASP A 211 -24.51 13.72 2.31
N PRO A 212 -25.03 14.95 2.52
CA PRO A 212 -25.03 15.96 1.48
C PRO A 212 -23.62 16.45 1.08
N TYR A 213 -22.64 16.44 2.00
CA TYR A 213 -21.27 16.83 1.70
C TYR A 213 -20.56 15.76 0.87
N LEU A 214 -20.63 14.48 1.25
CA LEU A 214 -20.07 13.38 0.45
C LEU A 214 -20.58 13.42 -1.01
N LYS A 215 -21.90 13.53 -1.19
CA LYS A 215 -22.53 13.68 -2.52
C LYS A 215 -22.04 14.92 -3.28
N SER A 216 -21.70 16.00 -2.56
CA SER A 216 -21.15 17.21 -3.18
C SER A 216 -19.73 17.01 -3.70
N LEU A 217 -18.92 16.15 -3.07
CA LEU A 217 -17.54 15.87 -3.48
C LEU A 217 -17.50 15.17 -4.85
N ALA A 218 -18.45 14.27 -5.12
CA ALA A 218 -18.58 13.62 -6.42
C ALA A 218 -18.71 14.62 -7.59
N LYS A 219 -19.28 15.81 -7.35
CA LYS A 219 -19.40 16.90 -8.34
C LYS A 219 -18.12 17.73 -8.48
N GLN A 220 -17.23 17.68 -7.50
CA GLN A 220 -15.99 18.46 -7.47
C GLN A 220 -14.83 17.74 -8.17
N GLY A 221 -14.88 16.42 -8.28
CA GLY A 221 -13.85 15.61 -8.94
C GLY A 221 -14.44 14.55 -9.87
N ALA A 222 -13.98 13.30 -9.70
CA ALA A 222 -14.44 12.15 -10.46
C ALA A 222 -15.26 11.20 -9.58
N MET A 223 -16.42 10.77 -10.09
CA MET A 223 -17.20 9.68 -9.54
C MET A 223 -16.90 8.38 -10.30
N LEU A 224 -16.41 7.38 -9.59
CA LEU A 224 -16.22 6.02 -10.11
C LEU A 224 -17.47 5.22 -9.71
N THR A 225 -18.40 5.06 -10.64
CA THR A 225 -19.71 4.46 -10.33
C THR A 225 -19.66 2.95 -10.19
N ASN A 226 -18.63 2.32 -10.76
CA ASN A 226 -18.40 0.88 -10.71
C ASN A 226 -17.08 0.58 -9.98
N TYR A 227 -16.93 1.12 -8.77
CA TYR A 227 -15.88 0.69 -7.84
C TYR A 227 -16.43 -0.39 -6.92
N TYR A 228 -15.63 -1.43 -6.67
CA TYR A 228 -16.04 -2.63 -5.95
C TYR A 228 -15.10 -2.94 -4.78
N GLY A 229 -15.68 -3.38 -3.68
CA GLY A 229 -14.94 -4.08 -2.63
C GLY A 229 -14.38 -5.39 -3.18
N THR A 230 -13.28 -5.83 -2.59
CA THR A 230 -12.68 -7.14 -2.89
C THR A 230 -13.13 -8.23 -1.94
N GLY A 231 -13.73 -7.96 -0.79
CA GLY A 231 -14.23 -8.96 0.14
C GLY A 231 -15.47 -8.48 0.88
N HIS A 232 -16.13 -9.35 1.64
CA HIS A 232 -17.39 -9.01 2.31
C HIS A 232 -17.19 -8.67 3.81
N VAL A 233 -15.94 -8.62 4.26
CA VAL A 233 -15.54 -8.19 5.60
C VAL A 233 -14.39 -7.19 5.44
N SER A 234 -14.09 -6.39 6.46
CA SER A 234 -13.20 -5.26 6.29
C SER A 234 -11.75 -5.68 5.99
N LEU A 235 -11.15 -6.57 6.80
CA LEU A 235 -9.70 -6.80 6.82
C LEU A 235 -9.14 -7.21 5.46
N ASP A 236 -9.81 -8.11 4.74
CA ASP A 236 -9.32 -8.60 3.45
C ASP A 236 -9.24 -7.50 2.37
N ASN A 237 -10.09 -6.47 2.46
CA ASN A 237 -10.08 -5.29 1.60
C ASN A 237 -8.85 -4.42 1.88
N TYR A 238 -8.54 -4.19 3.15
CA TYR A 238 -7.33 -3.47 3.57
C TYR A 238 -6.05 -4.21 3.16
N ILE A 239 -6.01 -5.54 3.31
CA ILE A 239 -4.88 -6.38 2.83
C ILE A 239 -4.73 -6.29 1.31
N SER A 240 -5.84 -6.35 0.56
CA SER A 240 -5.87 -6.24 -0.89
C SER A 240 -5.32 -4.88 -1.37
N MET A 241 -5.77 -3.79 -0.74
CA MET A 241 -5.29 -2.43 -1.05
C MET A 241 -3.80 -2.25 -0.77
N MET A 242 -3.26 -2.91 0.26
CA MET A 242 -1.90 -2.65 0.72
C MET A 242 -0.85 -3.62 0.17
N SER A 243 -1.23 -4.83 -0.21
CA SER A 243 -0.29 -5.90 -0.60
C SER A 243 -0.66 -6.66 -1.86
N GLY A 244 -1.89 -6.48 -2.36
CA GLY A 244 -2.42 -7.26 -3.46
C GLY A 244 -2.54 -8.76 -3.18
N GLN A 245 -2.33 -9.20 -1.94
CA GLN A 245 -2.58 -10.58 -1.54
C GLN A 245 -4.09 -10.85 -1.55
N PRO A 246 -4.51 -12.06 -1.95
CA PRO A 246 -5.86 -12.51 -1.69
C PRO A 246 -6.07 -12.65 -0.18
N SER A 247 -7.35 -12.76 0.14
CA SER A 247 -7.80 -13.18 1.45
C SER A 247 -7.38 -14.62 1.76
N THR A 248 -7.18 -14.89 3.04
CA THR A 248 -7.04 -16.21 3.66
C THR A 248 -8.24 -16.49 4.54
N VAL A 249 -8.44 -17.74 4.96
CA VAL A 249 -9.51 -18.15 5.89
C VAL A 249 -9.63 -17.22 7.10
N ASP A 250 -8.51 -16.82 7.72
CA ASP A 250 -8.53 -15.96 8.91
C ASP A 250 -8.80 -14.48 8.58
N THR A 251 -8.22 -13.95 7.49
CA THR A 251 -8.45 -12.56 7.10
C THR A 251 -9.86 -12.32 6.57
N GLU A 252 -10.49 -13.35 6.01
CA GLU A 252 -11.92 -13.35 5.60
C GLU A 252 -12.89 -13.30 6.78
N THR A 253 -12.36 -13.29 8.01
CA THR A 253 -13.11 -13.17 9.27
C THR A 253 -12.61 -12.02 10.15
N ASP A 254 -11.93 -11.04 9.57
CA ASP A 254 -11.33 -9.92 10.32
C ASP A 254 -10.32 -10.34 11.40
N CYS A 255 -9.85 -11.58 11.37
CA CYS A 255 -8.96 -12.16 12.37
C CYS A 255 -9.51 -12.05 13.81
N PHE A 256 -10.83 -12.22 14.00
CA PHE A 256 -11.45 -12.01 15.32
C PHE A 256 -11.02 -13.04 16.38
N ALA A 257 -10.61 -14.25 15.97
CA ALA A 257 -10.50 -15.38 16.88
C ALA A 257 -9.14 -15.47 17.59
N LEU A 258 -8.05 -15.45 16.82
CA LEU A 258 -6.68 -15.48 17.30
C LEU A 258 -5.83 -14.64 16.35
N TRP A 259 -5.08 -13.70 16.89
CA TRP A 259 -4.11 -12.94 16.12
C TRP A 259 -2.80 -13.72 16.09
N SER A 260 -2.53 -14.38 14.97
CA SER A 260 -1.34 -15.24 14.80
C SER A 260 -0.72 -15.13 13.41
N ASP A 261 0.53 -15.55 13.32
CA ASP A 261 1.29 -15.61 12.08
C ASP A 261 0.67 -16.63 11.12
N ILE A 262 0.53 -16.27 9.85
CA ILE A 262 0.13 -17.21 8.81
C ILE A 262 1.13 -18.36 8.76
N VAL A 263 0.63 -19.59 8.65
CA VAL A 263 1.48 -20.75 8.42
C VAL A 263 2.03 -20.65 7.00
N ASP A 264 3.31 -20.34 6.91
CA ASP A 264 3.97 -20.11 5.63
C ASP A 264 4.27 -21.42 4.89
N ALA A 265 3.51 -21.71 3.83
CA ALA A 265 3.74 -22.86 2.95
C ALA A 265 4.48 -22.49 1.65
N GLY A 266 5.19 -21.36 1.64
CA GLY A 266 6.00 -20.89 0.52
C GLY A 266 5.24 -19.97 -0.44
N ASP A 267 5.72 -19.89 -1.68
CA ASP A 267 5.15 -18.98 -2.69
C ASP A 267 4.20 -19.74 -3.62
N TYR A 268 3.13 -19.06 -4.02
CA TYR A 268 2.20 -19.49 -5.05
C TYR A 268 2.24 -18.47 -6.20
N THR A 269 2.29 -18.96 -7.44
CA THR A 269 2.09 -18.10 -8.61
C THR A 269 0.75 -18.45 -9.22
N ASP A 270 -0.15 -17.48 -9.29
CA ASP A 270 -1.43 -17.66 -9.96
C ASP A 270 -1.17 -18.07 -11.43
N PRO A 271 -1.63 -19.25 -11.87
CA PRO A 271 -1.36 -19.74 -13.23
C PRO A 271 -2.11 -18.95 -14.32
N VAL A 272 -3.17 -18.22 -13.96
CA VAL A 272 -3.96 -17.39 -14.87
C VAL A 272 -3.33 -16.00 -15.00
N ASN A 273 -3.01 -15.37 -13.87
CA ASN A 273 -2.65 -13.95 -13.83
C ASN A 273 -1.15 -13.70 -13.62
N GLY A 274 -0.37 -14.72 -13.26
CA GLY A 274 1.06 -14.61 -12.95
C GLY A 274 1.35 -13.83 -11.66
N ALA A 275 0.33 -13.58 -10.83
CA ALA A 275 0.45 -12.91 -9.54
C ALA A 275 1.29 -13.77 -8.58
N LYS A 276 2.26 -13.14 -7.89
CA LYS A 276 3.08 -13.80 -6.86
C LYS A 276 2.46 -13.60 -5.48
N LEU A 277 2.09 -14.69 -4.84
CA LEU A 277 1.26 -14.74 -3.65
C LEU A 277 1.90 -15.60 -2.57
N LEU A 278 1.54 -15.33 -1.32
CA LEU A 278 1.79 -16.25 -0.22
C LEU A 278 0.91 -17.48 -0.40
N LYS A 279 1.50 -18.67 -0.26
CA LYS A 279 0.75 -19.90 -0.07
C LYS A 279 0.54 -20.12 1.42
N ALA A 280 -0.68 -19.90 1.91
CA ALA A 280 -1.01 -20.20 3.28
C ALA A 280 -1.10 -21.73 3.49
N GLY A 281 -0.60 -22.20 4.62
CA GLY A 281 -0.51 -23.61 4.99
C GLY A 281 -1.64 -24.03 5.92
N THR A 282 -1.37 -25.06 6.73
CA THR A 282 -2.28 -25.54 7.76
C THR A 282 -1.48 -25.66 9.05
N ASP A 283 -2.04 -25.16 10.16
CA ASP A 283 -1.37 -25.22 11.45
C ASP A 283 -1.31 -26.65 12.01
N ALA A 284 -0.64 -26.82 13.16
CA ALA A 284 -0.50 -28.12 13.82
C ALA A 284 -1.84 -28.72 14.31
N ASN A 285 -2.90 -27.92 14.37
CA ASN A 285 -4.24 -28.32 14.80
C ASN A 285 -5.19 -28.60 13.63
N GLY A 286 -4.72 -28.45 12.38
CA GLY A 286 -5.54 -28.65 11.19
C GLY A 286 -6.31 -27.42 10.73
N HIS A 287 -6.01 -26.24 11.27
CA HIS A 287 -6.60 -24.96 10.85
C HIS A 287 -5.96 -24.47 9.54
N ALA A 288 -6.75 -24.31 8.48
CA ALA A 288 -6.30 -23.82 7.18
C ALA A 288 -6.00 -22.30 7.21
N GLY A 289 -4.93 -21.86 6.56
CA GLY A 289 -4.38 -20.50 6.68
C GLY A 289 -3.38 -20.41 7.82
N GLY A 290 -3.87 -20.64 9.04
CA GLY A 290 -3.08 -20.76 10.26
C GLY A 290 -2.77 -19.42 10.94
N GLY A 291 -3.44 -18.33 10.53
CA GLY A 291 -3.24 -16.99 11.06
C GLY A 291 -3.58 -15.89 10.05
N CYS A 292 -3.38 -14.64 10.46
CA CYS A 292 -3.69 -13.45 9.66
C CYS A 292 -2.51 -12.48 9.50
N VAL A 293 -1.36 -12.76 10.13
CA VAL A 293 -0.17 -11.91 10.06
C VAL A 293 0.82 -12.47 9.04
N TYR A 294 1.13 -11.68 8.02
CA TYR A 294 1.96 -12.07 6.89
C TYR A 294 3.45 -12.00 7.24
N PRO A 295 4.26 -12.99 6.82
CA PRO A 295 5.69 -13.03 7.10
C PRO A 295 6.45 -11.89 6.39
N ALA A 296 7.62 -11.49 6.91
CA ALA A 296 8.33 -10.29 6.48
C ALA A 296 8.77 -10.27 4.99
N ARG A 297 8.77 -11.41 4.31
CA ARG A 297 9.04 -11.47 2.86
C ARG A 297 7.86 -11.00 2.01
N VAL A 298 6.63 -11.06 2.54
CA VAL A 298 5.44 -10.51 1.87
C VAL A 298 5.51 -9.00 2.02
N LYS A 299 5.63 -8.31 0.88
CA LYS A 299 5.83 -6.87 0.83
C LYS A 299 4.51 -6.14 0.60
N THR A 300 4.46 -4.92 1.10
CA THR A 300 3.34 -3.99 0.96
C THR A 300 3.75 -2.78 0.11
N LEU A 301 2.76 -1.95 -0.26
CA LEU A 301 3.01 -0.66 -0.89
C LEU A 301 3.93 0.21 -0.03
N ALA A 302 3.78 0.19 1.30
CA ALA A 302 4.71 0.85 2.22
C ALA A 302 6.17 0.46 1.97
N ASN A 303 6.46 -0.84 1.85
CA ASN A 303 7.82 -1.28 1.53
C ASN A 303 8.29 -0.82 0.14
N GLN A 304 7.39 -0.79 -0.86
CA GLN A 304 7.73 -0.27 -2.19
C GLN A 304 8.03 1.24 -2.15
N LEU A 305 7.30 2.00 -1.34
CA LEU A 305 7.52 3.43 -1.15
C LEU A 305 8.85 3.70 -0.44
N ASP A 306 9.23 2.94 0.59
CA ASP A 306 10.55 3.04 1.21
C ASP A 306 11.67 2.79 0.19
N ASN A 307 11.53 1.72 -0.61
CA ASN A 307 12.49 1.38 -1.66
C ASN A 307 12.57 2.48 -2.73
N ALA A 308 11.46 3.17 -2.98
CA ALA A 308 11.38 4.33 -3.85
C ALA A 308 11.77 5.64 -3.15
N LYS A 309 12.04 5.63 -1.84
CA LYS A 309 12.32 6.79 -0.99
C LYS A 309 11.18 7.83 -0.99
N PHE A 310 9.94 7.36 -1.08
CA PHE A 310 8.74 8.13 -0.84
C PHE A 310 8.29 7.95 0.61
N ALA A 311 7.88 9.04 1.25
CA ALA A 311 7.35 8.98 2.60
C ALA A 311 5.92 8.44 2.60
N TRP A 312 5.56 7.67 3.61
CA TRP A 312 4.19 7.17 3.79
C TRP A 312 3.82 7.19 5.27
N LYS A 313 2.54 7.35 5.59
CA LYS A 313 2.01 7.12 6.94
C LYS A 313 0.57 6.63 6.89
N GLY A 314 0.24 5.76 7.83
CA GLY A 314 -1.13 5.37 8.19
C GLY A 314 -1.64 6.20 9.37
N TYR A 315 -2.87 6.70 9.26
CA TYR A 315 -3.54 7.54 10.25
C TYR A 315 -4.84 6.87 10.69
N MET A 316 -4.84 6.34 11.90
CA MET A 316 -5.93 5.54 12.43
C MET A 316 -6.76 6.36 13.41
N GLY A 317 -8.06 6.46 13.17
CA GLY A 317 -9.02 7.09 14.07
C GLY A 317 -8.98 6.41 15.45
N ASP A 318 -9.02 7.24 16.49
CA ASP A 318 -9.01 6.84 17.90
C ASP A 318 -7.83 6.02 18.42
N MET A 319 -6.91 5.54 17.58
CA MET A 319 -5.82 4.65 18.03
C MET A 319 -5.03 5.25 19.18
N GLY A 320 -4.97 4.52 20.29
CA GLY A 320 -4.24 4.89 21.49
C GLY A 320 -4.94 5.93 22.37
N ASN A 321 -6.23 6.18 22.15
CA ASN A 321 -7.05 7.00 23.04
C ASN A 321 -7.21 6.33 24.41
N ASP A 322 -7.53 5.03 24.44
CA ASP A 322 -7.49 4.20 25.65
C ASP A 322 -6.28 3.26 25.66
N LEU A 323 -5.21 3.64 26.39
CA LEU A 323 -4.01 2.81 26.50
C LEU A 323 -4.22 1.49 27.24
N ASN A 324 -5.31 1.33 28.01
CA ASN A 324 -5.62 0.03 28.63
C ASN A 324 -6.19 -0.96 27.59
N ARG A 325 -6.81 -0.44 26.54
CA ARG A 325 -7.37 -1.21 25.42
C ARG A 325 -6.34 -1.41 24.32
N ASP A 326 -5.66 -0.33 23.92
CA ASP A 326 -4.79 -0.30 22.75
C ASP A 326 -3.32 -0.58 23.11
N GLY A 327 -2.92 -0.33 24.35
CA GLY A 327 -1.55 -0.55 24.83
C GLY A 327 -0.56 0.55 24.44
N THR A 328 -0.68 1.13 23.24
CA THR A 328 0.23 2.18 22.73
C THR A 328 -0.50 3.30 21.98
N LYS A 329 0.17 4.45 21.81
CA LYS A 329 -0.34 5.61 21.05
C LYS A 329 -0.18 5.49 19.53
N THR A 330 0.70 4.60 19.11
CA THR A 330 1.15 4.40 17.73
C THR A 330 1.36 2.92 17.52
N CYS A 331 1.15 2.44 16.30
CA CYS A 331 1.34 1.04 15.92
C CYS A 331 0.77 0.07 16.98
N SER A 332 -0.52 0.25 17.30
CA SER A 332 -1.26 -0.63 18.21
C SER A 332 -1.64 -1.92 17.48
N PHE A 333 -1.34 -3.08 18.09
CA PHE A 333 -1.76 -4.39 17.58
C PHE A 333 -1.73 -5.46 18.68
N PRO A 334 -2.54 -6.53 18.56
CA PRO A 334 -2.88 -7.42 19.68
C PRO A 334 -1.70 -8.02 20.45
N THR A 335 -0.70 -8.58 19.76
CA THR A 335 0.46 -9.20 20.45
C THR A 335 1.33 -8.18 21.18
N ARG A 336 1.46 -6.96 20.63
CA ARG A 336 2.15 -5.86 21.30
C ARG A 336 1.38 -5.40 22.53
N THR A 337 0.07 -5.21 22.41
CA THR A 337 -0.82 -4.85 23.53
C THR A 337 -0.74 -5.90 24.64
N ALA A 338 -0.84 -7.19 24.30
CA ALA A 338 -0.71 -8.29 25.24
C ALA A 338 0.64 -8.27 25.98
N LYS A 339 1.75 -8.11 25.24
CA LYS A 339 3.09 -8.01 25.81
C LYS A 339 3.23 -6.84 26.80
N LEU A 340 2.67 -5.67 26.45
CA LEU A 340 2.71 -4.49 27.33
C LEU A 340 1.82 -4.65 28.56
N ALA A 341 0.71 -5.36 28.44
CA ALA A 341 -0.17 -5.73 29.54
C ALA A 341 0.38 -6.87 30.42
N GLY A 342 1.49 -7.49 30.04
CA GLY A 342 2.06 -8.64 30.76
C GLY A 342 1.27 -9.94 30.59
N THR A 343 0.44 -10.04 29.54
CA THR A 343 -0.30 -11.25 29.17
C THR A 343 0.43 -12.02 28.07
N ASP A 344 0.02 -13.27 27.84
CA ASP A 344 0.65 -14.19 26.88
C ASP A 344 0.34 -13.78 25.42
N PRO A 345 1.33 -13.28 24.64
CA PRO A 345 1.08 -12.82 23.28
C PRO A 345 0.64 -13.95 22.34
N ALA A 346 1.00 -15.21 22.62
CA ALA A 346 0.58 -16.36 21.81
C ALA A 346 -0.93 -16.64 21.91
N LYS A 347 -1.64 -15.94 22.80
CA LYS A 347 -3.09 -16.00 22.98
C LYS A 347 -3.76 -14.65 22.71
N ALA A 348 -3.04 -13.73 22.07
CA ALA A 348 -3.57 -12.41 21.78
C ALA A 348 -4.77 -12.52 20.84
N VAL A 349 -5.85 -11.87 21.22
CA VAL A 349 -7.05 -11.70 20.41
C VAL A 349 -7.23 -10.22 20.13
N ASP A 350 -7.84 -9.89 19.01
CA ASP A 350 -8.15 -8.50 18.73
C ASP A 350 -9.30 -8.00 19.62
N GLY A 351 -8.95 -7.23 20.66
CA GLY A 351 -9.91 -6.59 21.56
C GLY A 351 -10.60 -5.36 20.98
N THR A 352 -10.27 -4.98 19.74
CA THR A 352 -10.71 -3.74 19.10
C THR A 352 -11.83 -3.95 18.08
N GLN A 353 -12.36 -5.16 17.96
CA GLN A 353 -13.43 -5.54 17.03
C GLN A 353 -14.74 -4.76 17.22
N SER A 354 -14.92 -4.12 18.38
CA SER A 354 -16.06 -3.23 18.66
C SER A 354 -15.63 -1.99 19.43
N ALA A 355 -16.42 -0.93 19.30
CA ALA A 355 -16.20 0.31 20.03
C ALA A 355 -16.48 0.14 21.53
N SER A 356 -15.67 0.80 22.35
CA SER A 356 -15.83 0.89 23.80
C SER A 356 -16.46 2.23 24.19
N ALA A 357 -17.45 2.18 25.08
CA ALA A 357 -17.99 3.38 25.69
C ALA A 357 -17.11 3.78 26.89
N GLY A 358 -16.91 5.09 27.08
CA GLY A 358 -16.22 5.59 28.27
C GLY A 358 -17.00 5.24 29.55
N SER A 359 -16.27 4.94 30.62
CA SER A 359 -16.90 4.65 31.92
C SER A 359 -17.23 5.95 32.66
N ALA A 360 -18.22 5.90 33.55
CA ALA A 360 -18.53 7.01 34.45
C ALA A 360 -17.38 7.33 35.42
N SER A 361 -16.48 6.37 35.67
CA SER A 361 -15.34 6.52 36.55
C SER A 361 -14.14 7.17 35.85
N GLY A 362 -14.12 7.16 34.51
CA GLY A 362 -13.04 7.69 33.68
C GLY A 362 -11.84 6.75 33.50
N ASP A 363 -11.91 5.54 34.05
CA ASP A 363 -10.89 4.49 33.89
C ASP A 363 -10.91 3.80 32.52
N VAL A 364 -12.05 3.84 31.83
CA VAL A 364 -12.20 3.45 30.42
C VAL A 364 -12.49 4.70 29.62
N ILE A 365 -11.69 4.93 28.58
CA ILE A 365 -11.87 6.05 27.66
C ILE A 365 -12.71 5.55 26.49
N ALA A 366 -13.63 6.39 26.00
CA ALA A 366 -14.39 6.03 24.80
C ALA A 366 -13.41 5.88 23.63
N ASP A 367 -13.48 4.75 22.95
CA ASP A 367 -12.49 4.37 21.95
C ASP A 367 -13.15 3.51 20.88
N ALA A 368 -13.02 3.93 19.63
CA ALA A 368 -13.55 3.26 18.46
C ALA A 368 -12.45 2.88 17.45
N TYR A 369 -11.18 2.79 17.87
CA TYR A 369 -10.12 2.24 17.03
C TYR A 369 -10.42 0.78 16.69
N ALA A 370 -10.15 0.36 15.45
CA ALA A 370 -10.27 -1.02 15.01
C ALA A 370 -8.99 -1.49 14.30
N THR A 371 -8.38 -2.56 14.82
CA THR A 371 -7.15 -3.14 14.27
C THR A 371 -7.39 -3.68 12.86
N ARG A 372 -8.56 -4.30 12.60
CA ARG A 372 -8.92 -4.84 11.27
C ARG A 372 -8.89 -3.83 10.13
N HIS A 373 -8.99 -2.53 10.42
CA HIS A 373 -8.89 -1.45 9.43
C HIS A 373 -7.50 -0.83 9.31
N ASN A 374 -6.52 -1.35 10.04
CA ASN A 374 -5.13 -0.94 10.00
C ASN A 374 -4.32 -1.99 9.23
N PRO A 375 -4.18 -1.90 7.89
CA PRO A 375 -3.51 -2.93 7.11
C PRO A 375 -2.04 -3.13 7.50
N PHE A 376 -1.39 -2.09 8.02
CA PHE A 376 0.05 -2.09 8.23
C PHE A 376 0.49 -3.05 9.34
N VAL A 377 -0.36 -3.28 10.33
CA VAL A 377 0.01 -4.12 11.48
C VAL A 377 -0.12 -5.62 11.22
N TYR A 378 -0.61 -6.02 10.06
CA TYR A 378 -0.70 -7.44 9.65
C TYR A 378 0.52 -7.92 8.87
N PHE A 379 1.63 -7.17 8.83
CA PHE A 379 2.84 -7.56 8.09
C PHE A 379 4.09 -7.43 8.96
N HIS A 380 4.81 -8.55 9.16
CA HIS A 380 6.11 -8.56 9.83
C HIS A 380 7.16 -7.68 9.14
N SER A 381 6.95 -7.33 7.86
CA SER A 381 7.81 -6.35 7.16
C SER A 381 7.70 -4.93 7.72
N ILE A 382 6.75 -4.68 8.62
CA ILE A 382 6.51 -3.41 9.30
C ILE A 382 6.63 -3.60 10.82
N ILE A 383 5.91 -4.55 11.41
CA ILE A 383 5.75 -4.65 12.88
C ILE A 383 6.96 -5.21 13.64
N ASP A 384 7.91 -5.87 12.96
CA ASP A 384 9.11 -6.40 13.62
C ASP A 384 10.10 -5.28 14.01
N ASP A 385 10.05 -4.15 13.29
CA ASP A 385 10.75 -2.91 13.66
C ASP A 385 9.74 -1.94 14.28
N ILE A 386 9.64 -2.00 15.61
CA ILE A 386 8.66 -1.21 16.37
C ILE A 386 8.91 0.30 16.26
N GLU A 387 10.17 0.74 16.17
CA GLU A 387 10.47 2.17 16.04
C GLU A 387 10.02 2.68 14.67
N TYR A 388 10.31 1.93 13.61
CA TYR A 388 9.79 2.21 12.28
C TYR A 388 8.26 2.21 12.27
N CYS A 389 7.62 1.19 12.84
CA CYS A 389 6.16 1.14 12.89
C CYS A 389 5.54 2.32 13.65
N ASP A 390 6.13 2.72 14.78
CA ASP A 390 5.69 3.87 15.58
C ASP A 390 5.80 5.21 14.83
N GLN A 391 6.79 5.35 13.94
CA GLN A 391 6.95 6.55 13.10
C GLN A 391 5.93 6.64 11.97
N HIS A 392 5.41 5.51 11.51
CA HIS A 392 4.60 5.41 10.30
C HIS A 392 3.12 5.13 10.53
N VAL A 393 2.75 4.43 11.61
CA VAL A 393 1.37 4.05 11.92
C VAL A 393 0.92 4.80 13.17
N VAL A 394 0.13 5.86 12.98
CA VAL A 394 -0.10 6.88 14.00
C VAL A 394 -1.58 7.21 14.20
N ASN A 395 -1.91 7.80 15.35
CA ASN A 395 -3.25 8.33 15.61
C ASN A 395 -3.56 9.48 14.64
N LEU A 396 -4.75 9.45 14.02
CA LEU A 396 -5.19 10.44 13.03
C LEU A 396 -5.21 11.87 13.58
N ASP A 397 -6.03 12.13 14.60
CA ASP A 397 -6.27 13.46 15.14
C ASP A 397 -5.03 14.10 15.77
N ALA A 398 -4.13 13.29 16.34
CA ALA A 398 -2.91 13.80 16.97
C ALA A 398 -1.83 14.21 15.95
N ASN A 399 -1.83 13.67 14.72
CA ASN A 399 -0.69 13.76 13.82
C ASN A 399 -0.98 14.45 12.48
N LEU A 400 -2.13 14.19 11.83
CA LEU A 400 -2.30 14.56 10.42
C LEU A 400 -2.17 16.07 10.16
N GLU A 401 -2.83 16.91 10.95
CA GLU A 401 -2.75 18.38 10.77
C GLU A 401 -1.31 18.92 10.91
N ASN A 402 -0.48 18.29 11.74
CA ASN A 402 0.92 18.70 11.89
C ASN A 402 1.73 18.36 10.65
N ASP A 403 1.52 17.18 10.08
CA ASP A 403 2.24 16.71 8.89
C ASP A 403 1.80 17.49 7.63
N LEU A 404 0.53 17.93 7.56
CA LEU A 404 -0.01 18.73 6.44
C LEU A 404 0.52 20.17 6.35
N LYS A 405 1.29 20.66 7.34
CA LYS A 405 1.74 22.07 7.41
C LYS A 405 2.65 22.49 6.26
N SER A 406 3.38 21.55 5.66
CA SER A 406 4.30 21.81 4.56
C SER A 406 4.36 20.62 3.63
N ILE A 407 4.87 20.85 2.42
CA ILE A 407 5.14 19.78 1.46
C ILE A 407 6.13 18.77 2.04
N ASP A 408 7.20 19.23 2.69
CA ASP A 408 8.28 18.35 3.17
C ASP A 408 7.84 17.47 4.35
N THR A 409 6.84 17.90 5.11
CA THR A 409 6.27 17.13 6.23
C THR A 409 5.09 16.25 5.83
N THR A 410 4.48 16.50 4.67
CA THR A 410 3.33 15.70 4.20
C THR A 410 3.84 14.40 3.56
N PRO A 411 3.44 13.22 4.03
CA PRO A 411 3.82 11.97 3.38
C PRO A 411 3.28 11.88 1.95
N ASN A 412 4.04 11.25 1.05
CA ASN A 412 3.59 10.99 -0.32
C ASN A 412 2.38 10.07 -0.37
N LEU A 413 2.28 9.10 0.54
CA LEU A 413 1.07 8.33 0.79
C LEU A 413 0.55 8.60 2.21
N VAL A 414 -0.68 9.10 2.28
CA VAL A 414 -1.45 9.27 3.50
C VAL A 414 -2.62 8.30 3.43
N PHE A 415 -2.61 7.26 4.26
CA PHE A 415 -3.71 6.30 4.36
C PHE A 415 -4.50 6.61 5.63
N ILE A 416 -5.78 6.95 5.52
CA ILE A 416 -6.63 7.36 6.62
C ILE A 416 -7.76 6.34 6.76
N THR A 417 -7.88 5.79 7.96
CA THR A 417 -9.06 5.05 8.39
C THR A 417 -9.73 5.82 9.52
N PRO A 418 -11.01 6.23 9.39
CA PRO A 418 -11.78 6.73 10.53
C PRO A 418 -11.93 5.67 11.63
N ASN A 419 -12.50 6.07 12.77
CA ASN A 419 -12.90 5.11 13.80
C ASN A 419 -14.26 4.47 13.44
N LEU A 420 -14.68 3.42 14.16
CA LEU A 420 -15.92 2.65 13.92
C LEU A 420 -17.22 3.47 13.88
N CYS A 421 -17.20 4.69 14.39
CA CYS A 421 -18.36 5.59 14.32
C CYS A 421 -18.32 6.48 13.09
N ASP A 422 -17.13 6.94 12.70
CA ASP A 422 -16.90 7.92 11.65
C ASP A 422 -16.73 7.28 10.26
N ASP A 423 -16.40 5.99 10.18
CA ASP A 423 -16.32 5.21 8.94
C ASP A 423 -17.70 4.83 8.39
N GLY A 424 -18.73 4.93 9.24
CA GLY A 424 -20.13 4.65 8.96
C GLY A 424 -20.59 3.23 9.29
N HIS A 425 -19.76 2.39 9.89
CA HIS A 425 -20.15 1.04 10.31
C HIS A 425 -21.13 1.06 11.48
N ASP A 426 -20.78 1.75 12.57
CA ASP A 426 -21.67 1.85 13.72
C ASP A 426 -22.77 2.87 13.48
N GLY A 427 -23.99 2.51 13.90
CA GLY A 427 -25.17 3.38 13.90
C GLY A 427 -25.86 3.54 12.54
N ASP A 428 -27.13 3.93 12.56
CA ASP A 428 -27.96 4.09 11.35
C ASP A 428 -28.03 5.56 10.84
N GLY A 429 -27.22 6.45 11.43
CA GLY A 429 -27.17 7.86 11.12
C GLY A 429 -28.38 8.68 11.56
N THR A 430 -29.39 8.07 12.20
CA THR A 430 -30.58 8.81 12.65
C THR A 430 -30.38 9.53 13.98
N GLY A 431 -29.40 9.09 14.79
CA GLY A 431 -29.22 9.57 16.16
C GLY A 431 -30.33 9.15 17.12
N ALA A 432 -31.21 8.23 16.72
CA ALA A 432 -32.24 7.69 17.60
C ALA A 432 -31.61 6.87 18.74
N ALA A 433 -32.27 6.89 19.91
CA ALA A 433 -31.79 6.17 21.08
C ALA A 433 -31.61 4.67 20.78
N GLY A 434 -30.42 4.14 21.08
CA GLY A 434 -30.05 2.74 20.82
C GLY A 434 -29.69 2.43 19.36
N LYS A 435 -29.65 3.44 18.48
CA LYS A 435 -29.31 3.29 17.06
C LYS A 435 -28.06 4.08 16.62
N GLY A 436 -27.41 4.77 17.54
CA GLY A 436 -26.15 5.47 17.28
C GLY A 436 -24.94 4.63 17.70
N CYS A 437 -23.77 5.22 17.51
CA CYS A 437 -22.50 4.69 17.98
C CYS A 437 -22.49 4.54 19.51
N LYS A 438 -21.50 3.79 20.03
CA LYS A 438 -21.27 3.66 21.48
C LYS A 438 -21.00 4.99 22.19
N SER A 439 -20.45 5.97 21.48
CA SER A 439 -20.26 7.35 21.96
C SER A 439 -21.57 8.15 22.06
N GLY A 440 -22.67 7.66 21.47
CA GLY A 440 -23.95 8.36 21.35
C GLY A 440 -24.08 9.22 20.09
N ALA A 441 -23.04 9.30 19.25
CA ALA A 441 -23.12 9.95 17.94
C ALA A 441 -24.04 9.17 16.98
N PRO A 442 -24.60 9.82 15.93
CA PRO A 442 -25.55 9.17 15.02
C PRO A 442 -25.00 7.95 14.26
N GLY A 443 -23.72 7.97 13.90
CA GLY A 443 -23.13 6.90 13.10
C GLY A 443 -23.52 6.97 11.62
N GLY A 444 -23.29 5.87 10.90
CA GLY A 444 -23.70 5.70 9.52
C GLY A 444 -23.25 6.84 8.59
N LEU A 445 -24.08 7.11 7.57
CA LEU A 445 -23.80 8.17 6.59
C LEU A 445 -23.73 9.57 7.19
N THR A 446 -24.41 9.83 8.30
CA THR A 446 -24.35 11.13 9.00
C THR A 446 -22.94 11.38 9.56
N SER A 447 -22.32 10.38 10.17
CA SER A 447 -20.96 10.50 10.70
C SER A 447 -19.91 10.55 9.58
N ILE A 448 -20.05 9.75 8.52
CA ILE A 448 -19.20 9.86 7.31
C ILE A 448 -19.21 11.30 6.78
N ASP A 449 -20.40 11.89 6.63
CA ASP A 449 -20.54 13.26 6.11
C ASP A 449 -19.82 14.28 6.99
N ALA A 450 -20.00 14.17 8.31
CA ALA A 450 -19.36 15.04 9.28
C ALA A 450 -17.82 14.89 9.28
N PHE A 451 -17.33 13.65 9.24
CA PHE A 451 -15.91 13.33 9.17
C PHE A 451 -15.26 13.93 7.92
N LEU A 452 -15.84 13.67 6.75
CA LEU A 452 -15.33 14.19 5.48
C LEU A 452 -15.41 15.73 5.44
N LYS A 453 -16.48 16.33 5.98
CA LYS A 453 -16.64 17.79 6.06
C LYS A 453 -15.60 18.47 6.94
N LYS A 454 -15.01 17.76 7.91
CA LYS A 454 -13.84 18.21 8.65
C LYS A 454 -12.56 18.04 7.82
N TRP A 455 -12.27 16.82 7.39
CA TRP A 455 -10.93 16.47 6.92
C TRP A 455 -10.64 16.88 5.47
N ILE A 456 -11.62 16.81 4.57
CA ILE A 456 -11.40 17.14 3.16
C ILE A 456 -10.96 18.60 2.98
N PRO A 457 -11.61 19.61 3.60
CA PRO A 457 -11.14 20.99 3.49
C PRO A 457 -9.74 21.21 4.05
N ILE A 458 -9.38 20.54 5.15
CA ILE A 458 -8.04 20.62 5.76
C ILE A 458 -6.98 20.07 4.79
N ILE A 459 -7.22 18.89 4.22
CA ILE A 459 -6.32 18.27 3.24
C ILE A 459 -6.21 19.15 1.99
N GLN A 460 -7.34 19.64 1.46
CA GLN A 460 -7.36 20.49 0.27
C GLN A 460 -6.64 21.83 0.46
N ALA A 461 -6.59 22.34 1.70
CA ALA A 461 -5.85 23.54 2.05
C ALA A 461 -4.33 23.31 2.19
N SER A 462 -3.88 22.05 2.29
CA SER A 462 -2.45 21.74 2.47
C SER A 462 -1.61 22.11 1.23
N PRO A 463 -0.37 22.60 1.41
CA PRO A 463 0.52 22.92 0.30
C PRO A 463 0.79 21.72 -0.64
N ALA A 464 0.89 20.52 -0.07
CA ALA A 464 1.12 19.29 -0.81
C ALA A 464 -0.07 18.97 -1.74
N TYR A 465 -1.31 19.03 -1.24
CA TYR A 465 -2.47 18.78 -2.08
C TYR A 465 -2.59 19.78 -3.23
N GLN A 466 -2.39 21.07 -2.93
CA GLN A 466 -2.53 22.14 -3.93
C GLN A 466 -1.50 22.02 -5.05
N ARG A 467 -0.33 21.45 -4.77
CA ARG A 467 0.72 21.26 -5.78
C ARG A 467 0.43 20.05 -6.67
N ASP A 468 0.20 18.88 -6.07
CA ASP A 468 0.20 17.60 -6.78
C ASP A 468 -0.60 16.51 -6.03
N GLY A 469 -1.70 16.92 -5.38
CA GLY A 469 -2.56 16.06 -4.58
C GLY A 469 -3.58 15.22 -5.34
N LEU A 470 -3.85 14.03 -4.81
CA LEU A 470 -5.01 13.20 -5.13
C LEU A 470 -5.64 12.72 -3.83
N ILE A 471 -6.93 13.01 -3.61
CA ILE A 471 -7.72 12.35 -2.57
C ILE A 471 -8.52 11.24 -3.23
N VAL A 472 -8.48 10.04 -2.66
CA VAL A 472 -9.30 8.89 -3.01
C VAL A 472 -10.19 8.60 -1.80
N ILE A 473 -11.51 8.71 -1.97
CA ILE A 473 -12.50 8.30 -0.97
C ILE A 473 -13.16 7.03 -1.52
N ASN A 474 -12.88 5.89 -0.89
CA ASN A 474 -13.50 4.61 -1.21
C ASN A 474 -14.17 4.01 0.03
N PHE A 475 -14.78 2.85 -0.17
CA PHE A 475 -15.28 2.00 0.91
C PHE A 475 -14.63 0.64 0.78
N ASP A 476 -14.37 -0.03 1.89
CA ASP A 476 -13.85 -1.40 1.90
C ASP A 476 -14.82 -2.40 1.24
N GLU A 477 -16.09 -2.35 1.62
CA GLU A 477 -17.14 -3.17 1.02
C GLU A 477 -18.53 -2.53 1.12
N SER A 478 -19.47 -3.15 0.41
CA SER A 478 -20.89 -2.84 0.46
C SER A 478 -21.51 -3.41 1.75
N ASN A 479 -22.76 -3.04 2.06
CA ASN A 479 -23.52 -3.72 3.09
C ASN A 479 -23.82 -5.15 2.64
N ALA A 480 -23.13 -6.14 3.21
CA ALA A 480 -23.52 -7.53 2.99
C ALA A 480 -24.89 -7.78 3.64
N SER A 481 -25.85 -8.27 2.85
CA SER A 481 -27.08 -8.79 3.42
C SER A 481 -26.76 -10.10 4.14
N SER A 482 -26.67 -10.07 5.47
CA SER A 482 -26.51 -11.30 6.25
C SER A 482 -27.84 -12.05 6.30
N GLY A 483 -27.88 -13.25 5.72
CA GLY A 483 -29.06 -14.12 5.76
C GLY A 483 -29.33 -14.74 7.14
N GLY A 484 -28.65 -14.26 8.19
CA GLY A 484 -28.54 -14.89 9.50
C GLY A 484 -27.51 -16.03 9.53
N TYR A 485 -27.35 -16.64 10.71
CA TYR A 485 -26.52 -17.83 10.90
C TYR A 485 -27.36 -19.10 10.76
N SER A 486 -26.82 -20.09 10.05
CA SER A 486 -27.40 -21.43 9.91
C SER A 486 -26.66 -22.41 10.82
N PRO A 487 -27.25 -22.81 11.96
CA PRO A 487 -26.61 -23.74 12.87
C PRO A 487 -26.77 -25.20 12.40
N SER A 488 -25.71 -25.99 12.51
CA SER A 488 -25.73 -27.44 12.31
C SER A 488 -24.86 -28.17 13.35
N LEU A 489 -25.18 -29.41 13.67
CA LEU A 489 -24.41 -30.19 14.66
C LEU A 489 -23.67 -31.34 13.97
N ASN A 490 -22.35 -31.38 14.11
CA ASN A 490 -21.50 -32.47 13.66
C ASN A 490 -20.80 -33.11 14.87
N GLY A 491 -21.37 -34.22 15.35
CA GLY A 491 -20.93 -34.85 16.60
C GLY A 491 -21.18 -33.94 17.80
N THR A 492 -20.12 -33.48 18.47
CA THR A 492 -20.18 -32.51 19.57
C THR A 492 -19.75 -31.09 19.15
N THR A 493 -19.52 -30.86 17.85
CA THR A 493 -19.20 -29.54 17.29
C THR A 493 -20.45 -28.90 16.71
N LEU A 494 -20.81 -27.73 17.22
CA LEU A 494 -21.82 -26.84 16.64
C LEU A 494 -21.19 -25.98 15.54
N GLN A 495 -21.59 -26.17 14.30
CA GLN A 495 -21.16 -25.33 13.18
C GLN A 495 -22.18 -24.20 12.96
N LEU A 496 -21.69 -22.98 12.79
CA LEU A 496 -22.49 -21.79 12.56
C LEU A 496 -22.06 -21.16 11.25
N MET A 497 -22.88 -21.32 10.20
CA MET A 497 -22.59 -20.75 8.89
C MET A 497 -23.23 -19.38 8.75
N ILE A 498 -22.43 -18.33 8.58
CA ILE A 498 -22.90 -17.00 8.21
C ILE A 498 -23.04 -16.97 6.70
N ASN A 499 -24.25 -16.72 6.21
CA ASN A 499 -24.49 -16.52 4.78
C ASN A 499 -24.35 -15.03 4.45
N LEU A 500 -23.35 -14.68 3.66
CA LEU A 500 -23.15 -13.35 3.13
C LEU A 500 -23.59 -13.36 1.67
N THR A 501 -24.77 -12.78 1.41
CA THR A 501 -25.30 -12.66 0.06
C THR A 501 -24.92 -11.31 -0.53
N GLY A 502 -24.26 -11.36 -1.69
CA GLY A 502 -23.81 -10.19 -2.44
C GLY A 502 -24.45 -10.07 -3.82
N ALA A 503 -24.52 -8.84 -4.32
CA ALA A 503 -25.05 -8.53 -5.64
C ALA A 503 -23.94 -8.59 -6.71
N SER A 504 -23.84 -9.71 -7.42
CA SER A 504 -23.02 -9.77 -8.63
C SER A 504 -23.51 -8.77 -9.69
N THR A 505 -22.59 -8.01 -10.30
CA THR A 505 -22.95 -7.04 -11.36
C THR A 505 -22.01 -7.11 -12.55
N ALA A 506 -22.50 -6.66 -13.71
CA ALA A 506 -21.69 -6.49 -14.90
C ALA A 506 -20.60 -5.43 -14.66
N ASN A 507 -19.37 -5.72 -15.11
CA ASN A 507 -18.16 -4.86 -15.06
C ASN A 507 -17.26 -4.97 -13.82
N GLN A 508 -17.53 -5.88 -12.87
CA GLN A 508 -16.53 -6.17 -11.84
C GLN A 508 -15.29 -6.81 -12.49
N GLN A 509 -14.12 -6.23 -12.22
CA GLN A 509 -12.85 -6.69 -12.81
C GLN A 509 -12.35 -7.97 -12.14
N SER A 510 -11.60 -8.77 -12.92
CA SER A 510 -10.94 -10.01 -12.50
C SER A 510 -10.14 -9.86 -11.20
N GLY A 511 -10.12 -10.93 -10.41
CA GLY A 511 -9.42 -11.05 -9.14
C GLY A 511 -9.90 -12.31 -8.41
N PRO A 512 -9.13 -12.82 -7.44
CA PRO A 512 -9.43 -14.06 -6.72
C PRO A 512 -10.79 -13.97 -6.01
N ASN A 513 -11.27 -12.77 -5.73
CA ASN A 513 -12.48 -12.60 -4.96
C ASN A 513 -13.73 -12.45 -5.85
N VAL A 514 -13.56 -12.34 -7.17
CA VAL A 514 -14.65 -12.54 -8.16
C VAL A 514 -14.91 -14.03 -8.38
N THR A 515 -13.94 -14.89 -8.06
CA THR A 515 -14.06 -16.34 -8.07
C THR A 515 -13.38 -16.88 -6.83
N ARG A 516 -14.07 -16.81 -5.67
CA ARG A 516 -13.49 -17.26 -4.41
C ARG A 516 -12.98 -18.70 -4.58
N PRO A 517 -11.77 -19.03 -4.09
CA PRO A 517 -11.27 -20.40 -4.17
C PRO A 517 -12.20 -21.40 -3.49
N GLU A 518 -12.90 -20.93 -2.45
CA GLU A 518 -13.87 -21.66 -1.65
C GLU A 518 -15.11 -20.77 -1.48
N ASP A 519 -16.28 -21.21 -1.95
CA ASP A 519 -17.55 -20.48 -1.73
C ASP A 519 -18.02 -20.60 -0.27
N GLU A 520 -17.50 -21.60 0.44
CA GLU A 520 -17.81 -21.92 1.83
C GLU A 520 -16.54 -22.41 2.54
N PHE A 521 -16.25 -21.88 3.73
CA PHE A 521 -15.21 -22.43 4.59
C PHE A 521 -15.65 -22.48 6.06
N LEU A 522 -14.99 -23.37 6.82
CA LEU A 522 -15.14 -23.51 8.26
C LEU A 522 -13.82 -23.16 8.96
N MET A 523 -13.90 -22.34 9.99
CA MET A 523 -12.78 -22.02 10.86
C MET A 523 -12.48 -23.18 11.82
N ALA A 524 -11.37 -23.07 12.57
CA ALA A 524 -11.05 -24.01 13.65
C ALA A 524 -12.20 -24.21 14.65
N ASN A 525 -12.14 -25.37 15.30
CA ASN A 525 -13.03 -25.69 16.42
C ASN A 525 -12.55 -24.97 17.68
N TYR A 526 -13.44 -24.19 18.27
CA TYR A 526 -13.24 -23.53 19.55
C TYR A 526 -14.08 -24.21 20.64
N PRO A 527 -13.68 -24.12 21.92
CA PRO A 527 -14.55 -24.50 23.03
C PRO A 527 -15.88 -23.74 22.97
N ILE A 528 -17.01 -24.40 23.22
CA ILE A 528 -18.34 -23.77 23.17
C ILE A 528 -18.46 -22.55 24.11
N SER A 529 -17.64 -22.48 25.16
CA SER A 529 -17.55 -21.34 26.06
C SER A 529 -17.05 -20.04 25.39
N ALA A 530 -16.33 -20.13 24.27
CA ALA A 530 -15.84 -18.95 23.55
C ALA A 530 -16.94 -18.26 22.69
N ALA A 531 -18.07 -18.94 22.45
CA ALA A 531 -19.15 -18.41 21.62
C ALA A 531 -19.75 -17.10 22.15
N ALA A 532 -19.71 -16.87 23.47
CA ALA A 532 -20.22 -15.64 24.09
C ALA A 532 -19.40 -14.39 23.74
N GLY A 533 -18.09 -14.54 23.51
CA GLY A 533 -17.22 -13.45 23.08
C GLY A 533 -17.49 -13.05 21.63
N LEU A 534 -17.93 -14.00 20.80
CA LEU A 534 -18.14 -13.81 19.37
C LEU A 534 -19.56 -13.37 19.01
N LEU A 535 -20.57 -14.02 19.58
CA LEU A 535 -21.98 -13.84 19.20
C LEU A 535 -22.75 -12.95 20.18
N GLY A 536 -22.08 -12.50 21.24
CA GLY A 536 -22.69 -11.90 22.41
C GLY A 536 -23.27 -12.95 23.36
N SER A 537 -23.33 -12.58 24.64
CA SER A 537 -23.75 -13.48 25.73
C SER A 537 -25.16 -14.01 25.57
N ALA A 538 -26.11 -13.19 25.10
CA ALA A 538 -27.50 -13.60 24.88
C ALA A 538 -27.62 -14.68 23.79
N SER A 539 -26.97 -14.47 22.64
CA SER A 539 -26.97 -15.40 21.52
C SER A 539 -26.26 -16.72 21.87
N ALA A 540 -25.12 -16.64 22.57
CA ALA A 540 -24.40 -17.84 23.02
C ALA A 540 -25.19 -18.65 24.06
N SER A 541 -25.92 -17.98 24.95
CA SER A 541 -26.82 -18.65 25.91
C SER A 541 -27.97 -19.36 25.19
N ALA A 542 -28.55 -18.73 24.17
CA ALA A 542 -29.60 -19.33 23.36
C ALA A 542 -29.07 -20.55 22.56
N LEU A 543 -27.87 -20.44 22.00
CA LEU A 543 -27.20 -21.54 21.28
C LEU A 543 -26.93 -22.74 22.19
N THR A 544 -26.32 -22.51 23.35
CA THR A 544 -25.99 -23.59 24.30
C THR A 544 -27.24 -24.28 24.85
N ALA A 545 -28.35 -23.55 25.00
CA ALA A 545 -29.65 -24.14 25.34
C ALA A 545 -30.24 -24.98 24.18
N ALA A 546 -30.10 -24.51 22.93
CA ALA A 546 -30.60 -25.20 21.75
C ALA A 546 -29.79 -26.45 21.39
N PHE A 547 -28.49 -26.47 21.71
CA PHE A 547 -27.56 -27.55 21.37
C PHE A 547 -26.80 -28.06 22.62
N PRO A 548 -27.48 -28.73 23.57
CA PRO A 548 -26.92 -29.08 24.88
C PRO A 548 -25.78 -30.11 24.84
N THR A 549 -25.60 -30.81 23.71
CA THR A 549 -24.51 -31.78 23.50
C THR A 549 -23.27 -31.15 22.85
N ALA A 550 -23.32 -29.87 22.47
CA ALA A 550 -22.19 -29.18 21.87
C ALA A 550 -21.13 -28.86 22.93
N THR A 551 -19.90 -29.36 22.73
CA THR A 551 -18.73 -29.04 23.56
C THR A 551 -17.80 -28.06 22.85
N THR A 552 -17.90 -28.00 21.53
CA THR A 552 -17.10 -27.16 20.64
C THR A 552 -18.02 -26.44 19.66
N PHE A 553 -17.57 -25.32 19.12
CA PHE A 553 -18.22 -24.67 17.98
C PHE A 553 -17.19 -24.28 16.91
N SER A 554 -17.64 -24.20 15.68
CA SER A 554 -16.88 -23.66 14.54
C SER A 554 -17.76 -22.63 13.85
N LEU A 555 -17.19 -21.47 13.54
CA LEU A 555 -17.82 -20.51 12.67
C LEU A 555 -17.40 -20.81 11.24
N GLY A 556 -18.31 -20.69 10.29
CA GLY A 556 -17.97 -20.68 8.89
C GLY A 556 -18.66 -19.55 8.15
N MET A 557 -18.14 -19.26 6.97
CA MET A 557 -18.64 -18.21 6.10
C MET A 557 -19.01 -18.85 4.77
N HIS A 558 -20.19 -18.52 4.28
CA HIS A 558 -20.68 -18.91 2.97
C HIS A 558 -20.97 -17.65 2.19
N TYR A 559 -20.23 -17.43 1.11
CA TYR A 559 -20.34 -16.25 0.28
C TYR A 559 -21.14 -16.60 -0.97
N ASN A 560 -22.31 -15.99 -1.10
CA ASN A 560 -23.19 -16.18 -2.24
C ASN A 560 -23.26 -14.88 -3.03
N GLY A 561 -22.33 -14.71 -3.96
CA GLY A 561 -22.05 -13.43 -4.63
C GLY A 561 -20.56 -13.30 -4.93
N VAL A 562 -20.14 -12.19 -5.54
CA VAL A 562 -18.74 -11.94 -5.92
C VAL A 562 -18.17 -10.75 -5.15
N GLY A 563 -16.96 -10.88 -4.62
CA GLY A 563 -16.15 -9.81 -4.04
C GLY A 563 -16.74 -9.18 -2.77
N GLY A 564 -16.73 -7.85 -2.73
CA GLY A 564 -17.31 -6.98 -1.69
C GLY A 564 -18.40 -6.05 -2.20
N ASP A 565 -19.03 -6.43 -3.32
CA ASP A 565 -20.09 -5.69 -4.01
C ASP A 565 -19.71 -4.24 -4.38
N ARG A 566 -20.68 -3.49 -4.92
CA ARG A 566 -20.47 -2.19 -5.55
C ARG A 566 -20.65 -1.04 -4.55
N THR A 567 -19.54 -0.40 -4.20
CA THR A 567 -19.48 0.70 -3.24
C THR A 567 -19.44 2.07 -3.90
N GLY A 568 -18.74 2.18 -5.03
CA GLY A 568 -18.37 3.46 -5.63
C GLY A 568 -17.17 4.11 -4.96
N ALA A 569 -16.59 5.10 -5.64
CA ALA A 569 -15.51 5.91 -5.09
C ALA A 569 -15.53 7.34 -5.65
N VAL A 570 -15.01 8.28 -4.86
CA VAL A 570 -14.85 9.69 -5.25
C VAL A 570 -13.36 10.04 -5.27
N LEU A 571 -12.88 10.61 -6.38
CA LEU A 571 -11.51 11.08 -6.52
C LEU A 571 -11.49 12.61 -6.68
N LEU A 572 -10.67 13.31 -5.91
CA LEU A 572 -10.51 14.77 -5.95
C LEU A 572 -9.06 15.13 -6.24
N SER A 573 -8.81 15.89 -7.30
CA SER A 573 -7.45 16.33 -7.64
C SER A 573 -7.49 17.56 -8.55
N PRO A 574 -6.48 18.45 -8.49
CA PRO A 574 -6.28 19.49 -9.51
C PRO A 574 -6.15 18.93 -10.95
N PHE A 575 -5.80 17.65 -11.10
CA PHE A 575 -5.64 16.97 -12.40
C PHE A 575 -6.92 16.29 -12.92
N ILE A 576 -8.03 16.45 -12.20
CA ILE A 576 -9.33 15.90 -12.57
C ILE A 576 -10.25 17.04 -12.93
N LYS A 577 -11.03 16.89 -14.01
CA LYS A 577 -12.08 17.85 -14.36
C LYS A 577 -13.27 17.62 -13.44
N ALA A 578 -13.75 18.66 -12.77
CA ALA A 578 -14.92 18.58 -11.90
C ALA A 578 -16.15 18.00 -12.63
N GLY A 579 -16.85 17.09 -11.97
CA GLY A 579 -18.02 16.38 -12.52
C GLY A 579 -17.66 15.24 -13.48
N THR A 580 -16.41 14.76 -13.46
CA THR A 580 -16.01 13.57 -14.22
C THR A 580 -16.77 12.35 -13.67
N THR A 581 -17.19 11.46 -14.54
CA THR A 581 -17.84 10.21 -14.15
C THR A 581 -17.32 9.11 -15.04
N THR A 582 -16.99 7.97 -14.45
CA THR A 582 -16.55 6.79 -15.18
C THR A 582 -17.31 5.56 -14.68
N ALA A 583 -17.71 4.74 -15.64
CA ALA A 583 -18.33 3.44 -15.42
C ALA A 583 -17.32 2.29 -15.63
N THR A 584 -16.04 2.61 -15.84
CA THR A 584 -14.97 1.61 -15.81
C THR A 584 -15.03 0.87 -14.49
N GLY A 585 -14.99 -0.46 -14.53
CA GLY A 585 -14.92 -1.27 -13.31
C GLY A 585 -13.60 -1.02 -12.61
N TYR A 586 -13.58 -0.86 -11.29
CA TYR A 586 -12.36 -0.77 -10.49
C TYR A 586 -12.55 -1.51 -9.16
N ASN A 587 -11.48 -2.04 -8.58
CA ASN A 587 -11.51 -2.63 -7.24
C ASN A 587 -10.26 -2.21 -6.43
N HIS A 588 -10.07 -2.80 -5.25
CA HIS A 588 -8.90 -2.50 -4.41
C HIS A 588 -7.55 -2.87 -5.04
N TYR A 589 -7.50 -3.94 -5.84
CA TYR A 589 -6.30 -4.25 -6.62
C TYR A 589 -6.05 -3.17 -7.68
N SER A 590 -7.12 -2.65 -8.32
CA SER A 590 -7.00 -1.53 -9.26
C SER A 590 -6.44 -0.29 -8.58
N LEU A 591 -6.88 0.01 -7.35
CA LEU A 591 -6.33 1.11 -6.55
C LEU A 591 -4.83 0.89 -6.31
N LEU A 592 -4.42 -0.28 -5.81
CA LEU A 592 -3.01 -0.59 -5.57
C LEU A 592 -2.16 -0.42 -6.85
N LYS A 593 -2.60 -1.01 -7.97
CA LYS A 593 -1.92 -0.86 -9.28
C LYS A 593 -1.81 0.60 -9.70
N SER A 594 -2.83 1.40 -9.41
CA SER A 594 -2.85 2.84 -9.71
C SER A 594 -1.85 3.60 -8.85
N LEU A 595 -1.75 3.28 -7.55
CA LEU A 595 -0.76 3.88 -6.66
C LEU A 595 0.66 3.51 -7.09
N GLU A 596 0.90 2.24 -7.42
CA GLU A 596 2.18 1.76 -7.95
C GLU A 596 2.56 2.51 -9.23
N ASN A 597 1.61 2.76 -10.13
CA ASN A 597 1.83 3.58 -11.33
C ASN A 597 2.16 5.04 -11.00
N VAL A 598 1.39 5.66 -10.10
CA VAL A 598 1.59 7.06 -9.68
C VAL A 598 2.98 7.29 -9.09
N PHE A 599 3.48 6.33 -8.30
CA PHE A 599 4.82 6.40 -7.71
C PHE A 599 5.92 5.83 -8.62
N GLY A 600 5.58 5.36 -9.82
CA GLY A 600 6.53 4.82 -10.78
C GLY A 600 7.23 3.55 -10.28
N ILE A 601 6.50 2.70 -9.57
CA ILE A 601 6.99 1.43 -9.02
C ILE A 601 7.11 0.40 -10.15
N PRO A 602 8.27 -0.26 -10.32
CA PRO A 602 8.55 -1.10 -11.48
C PRO A 602 7.90 -2.47 -11.43
N GLN A 603 7.52 -2.95 -10.24
CA GLN A 603 6.98 -4.28 -10.02
C GLN A 603 5.69 -4.15 -9.23
N TYR A 604 4.60 -4.71 -9.75
CA TYR A 604 3.33 -4.74 -9.06
C TYR A 604 3.27 -5.88 -8.02
N LEU A 605 2.61 -5.64 -6.89
CA LEU A 605 2.37 -6.63 -5.84
C LEU A 605 1.15 -7.49 -6.14
N GLY A 606 1.25 -8.80 -5.85
CA GLY A 606 0.13 -9.74 -5.90
C GLY A 606 -0.77 -9.56 -7.14
N TYR A 607 -2.07 -9.40 -6.91
CA TYR A 607 -3.08 -9.22 -7.96
C TYR A 607 -3.06 -7.85 -8.64
N ALA A 608 -2.35 -6.85 -8.12
CA ALA A 608 -2.09 -5.63 -8.90
C ALA A 608 -1.26 -5.93 -10.17
N ASN A 609 -0.55 -7.06 -10.19
CA ASN A 609 0.19 -7.54 -11.36
C ASN A 609 -0.67 -8.23 -12.43
N ASP A 610 -1.98 -8.43 -12.20
CA ASP A 610 -2.86 -8.99 -13.22
C ASP A 610 -2.86 -8.08 -14.48
N ALA A 611 -2.54 -8.68 -15.63
CA ALA A 611 -2.44 -7.97 -16.90
C ALA A 611 -3.78 -7.41 -17.40
N ASN A 612 -4.90 -8.04 -17.01
CA ASN A 612 -6.25 -7.60 -17.36
C ASN A 612 -6.81 -6.54 -16.40
N LEU A 613 -6.15 -6.34 -15.26
CA LEU A 613 -6.57 -5.36 -14.27
C LEU A 613 -6.27 -3.93 -14.75
N THR A 614 -7.33 -3.14 -14.84
CA THR A 614 -7.32 -1.74 -15.25
C THR A 614 -6.98 -0.86 -14.05
N ALA A 615 -5.95 -0.02 -14.20
CA ALA A 615 -5.60 1.04 -13.26
C ALA A 615 -6.30 2.36 -13.65
N PHE A 616 -6.38 3.29 -12.71
CA PHE A 616 -6.86 4.64 -12.96
C PHE A 616 -6.07 5.30 -14.09
N GLY A 617 -6.76 5.89 -15.05
CA GLY A 617 -6.14 6.41 -16.26
C GLY A 617 -6.82 7.66 -16.80
N SER A 618 -6.79 7.79 -18.11
CA SER A 618 -7.29 8.97 -18.83
C SER A 618 -8.80 9.17 -18.73
N ASP A 619 -9.56 8.17 -18.27
CA ASP A 619 -10.98 8.30 -17.96
C ASP A 619 -11.23 9.08 -16.66
N ILE A 620 -10.21 9.19 -15.79
CA ILE A 620 -10.25 9.92 -14.52
C ILE A 620 -9.44 11.22 -14.63
N PHE A 621 -8.16 11.12 -15.01
CA PHE A 621 -7.23 12.26 -15.09
C PHE A 621 -7.39 12.99 -16.43
N THR A 622 -8.27 13.98 -16.44
CA THR A 622 -8.78 14.63 -17.66
C THR A 622 -8.27 16.07 -17.86
N GLN A 623 -7.32 16.56 -17.04
CA GLN A 623 -6.78 17.94 -17.10
C GLN A 623 -5.27 18.07 -17.34
#